data_AF-A0A7C7GLY2-F1
#
_entry.id   AF-A0A7C7GLY2-F1
#
_cell.length_a   1.000
_cell.length_b   1.000
_cell.length_c   1.000
_cell.angle_alpha   90.00
_cell.angle_beta   90.00
_cell.angle_gamma   90.00
#
_symmetry.space_group_name_H-M   'P 1'
#
loop_
_entity.id
_entity.type
_entity.pdbx_description
1 polymer ?
#
loop_
_entity_poly.entity_id
_entity_poly.type
_entity_poly.pdbx_seq_one_letter_code
_entity_poly.pdbx_strand_id
1 'polypeptide(L)'
;MMQATTVKFKHGNKSDFYITLKERVDQYFVDHNTSKFANWKMLAKMLSFLGVMILTYSMILSGAFVPWQMLILTMIFGLSSAFFVFNVAHDASHGSYSKNPGINKLLTYAWNLVGMSSYIWNLKHNIAHHTYTNICGTDIDIDQGFLLRFHPGAKRKPHHRIQHLYAPILYGLFSIYVILIKDFQMYRVKRFGNKQINRHPLKEYAIVIFSKAFYITYNLVIPYFVLNIAWWQLLIAFVMMHMMIGNVMAFILTPVHVTHGTDFREPDHEGVIDTSWAVH
;
A
#
# COMPACT_ATOMS: atom_id res chain seq x y z
N MET A 1 -25.92 -10.94 1.69
CA MET A 1 -24.97 -10.05 1.01
C MET A 1 -25.81 -9.15 0.12
N MET A 2 -25.88 -7.84 0.40
CA MET A 2 -26.54 -6.92 -0.53
C MET A 2 -25.82 -7.01 -1.88
N GLN A 3 -26.58 -7.18 -2.97
CA GLN A 3 -26.01 -7.14 -4.31
C GLN A 3 -25.30 -5.81 -4.47
N ALA A 4 -24.01 -5.83 -4.80
CA ALA A 4 -23.26 -4.61 -5.00
C ALA A 4 -23.82 -3.88 -6.22
N THR A 5 -24.58 -2.82 -5.98
CA THR A 5 -25.05 -1.88 -7.00
C THR A 5 -23.83 -1.22 -7.64
N THR A 6 -23.88 -0.96 -8.95
CA THR A 6 -22.82 -0.20 -9.62
C THR A 6 -22.84 1.23 -9.10
N VAL A 7 -21.76 1.67 -8.46
CA VAL A 7 -21.67 3.02 -7.87
C VAL A 7 -21.36 4.06 -8.94
N LYS A 8 -22.11 5.16 -9.02
CA LYS A 8 -21.86 6.25 -9.97
C LYS A 8 -21.79 7.58 -9.24
N PHE A 9 -20.93 8.48 -9.72
CA PHE A 9 -20.88 9.86 -9.24
C PHE A 9 -21.70 10.77 -10.15
N LYS A 10 -22.49 11.66 -9.55
CA LYS A 10 -23.22 12.68 -10.28
C LYS A 10 -22.24 13.60 -11.02
N HIS A 11 -22.45 13.85 -12.31
CA HIS A 11 -21.55 14.60 -13.19
C HIS A 11 -20.11 14.01 -13.40
N GLY A 12 -19.72 12.94 -12.71
CA GLY A 12 -18.42 12.26 -12.90
C GLY A 12 -17.22 13.22 -12.94
N ASN A 13 -16.38 13.12 -13.98
CA ASN A 13 -15.24 14.00 -14.22
C ASN A 13 -15.60 15.26 -15.04
N LYS A 14 -16.89 15.57 -15.18
CA LYS A 14 -17.38 16.72 -15.97
C LYS A 14 -17.90 17.86 -15.08
N SER A 15 -17.70 17.78 -13.77
CA SER A 15 -18.04 18.89 -12.87
C SER A 15 -17.08 20.06 -13.08
N ASP A 16 -17.59 21.29 -13.03
CA ASP A 16 -16.80 22.53 -13.12
C ASP A 16 -15.65 22.54 -12.13
N PHE A 17 -15.87 22.03 -10.91
CA PHE A 17 -14.82 21.88 -9.89
C PHE A 17 -13.60 21.11 -10.39
N TYR A 18 -13.79 19.92 -10.98
CA TYR A 18 -12.70 19.09 -11.48
C TYR A 18 -11.94 19.76 -12.63
N ILE A 19 -12.69 20.38 -13.55
CA ILE A 19 -12.10 21.08 -14.71
C ILE A 19 -11.24 22.24 -14.22
N THR A 20 -11.79 23.12 -13.38
CA THR A 20 -11.06 24.25 -12.79
C THR A 20 -9.87 23.82 -11.95
N LEU A 21 -10.00 22.76 -11.15
CA LEU A 21 -8.89 22.21 -10.36
C LEU A 21 -7.76 21.75 -11.27
N LYS A 22 -8.08 20.97 -12.30
CA LYS A 22 -7.10 20.45 -13.25
C LYS A 22 -6.38 21.59 -13.99
N GLU A 23 -7.12 22.57 -14.50
CA GLU A 23 -6.54 23.73 -15.19
C GLU A 23 -5.56 24.49 -14.29
N ARG A 24 -5.93 24.75 -13.03
CA ARG A 24 -5.06 25.46 -12.07
C ARG A 24 -3.81 24.66 -11.72
N VAL A 25 -3.95 23.34 -11.50
CA VAL A 25 -2.80 22.46 -11.24
C VAL A 25 -1.88 22.41 -12.46
N ASP A 26 -2.44 22.30 -13.67
CA ASP A 26 -1.66 22.28 -14.91
C ASP A 26 -0.91 23.61 -15.13
N GLN A 27 -1.58 24.74 -14.88
CA GLN A 27 -0.98 26.07 -14.97
C GLN A 27 0.14 26.28 -13.95
N TYR A 28 -0.01 25.77 -12.72
CA TYR A 28 1.04 25.86 -11.70
C TYR A 28 2.38 25.30 -12.19
N PHE A 29 2.39 24.14 -12.85
CA PHE A 29 3.61 23.53 -13.38
C PHE A 29 4.24 24.35 -14.51
N VAL A 30 3.41 24.97 -15.35
CA VAL A 30 3.86 25.87 -16.43
C VAL A 30 4.49 27.12 -15.83
N ASP A 31 3.79 27.81 -14.92
CA ASP A 31 4.23 29.08 -14.30
C ASP A 31 5.53 28.92 -13.51
N HIS A 32 5.71 27.78 -12.85
CA HIS A 32 6.91 27.50 -12.06
C HIS A 32 8.02 26.81 -12.87
N ASN A 33 7.81 26.53 -14.16
CA ASN A 33 8.73 25.78 -15.01
C ASN A 33 9.19 24.46 -14.35
N THR A 34 8.25 23.74 -13.74
CA THR A 34 8.51 22.47 -13.05
C THR A 34 7.79 21.32 -13.75
N SER A 35 8.37 20.11 -13.66
CA SER A 35 7.73 18.92 -14.22
C SER A 35 6.69 18.33 -13.27
N LYS A 36 5.64 17.74 -13.84
CA LYS A 36 4.70 16.85 -13.13
C LYS A 36 5.32 15.50 -12.76
N PHE A 37 6.48 15.18 -13.36
CA PHE A 37 7.21 13.93 -13.13
C PHE A 37 8.31 14.09 -12.08
N ALA A 38 8.89 12.97 -11.64
CA ALA A 38 9.97 12.96 -10.66
C ALA A 38 11.14 13.86 -11.10
N ASN A 39 11.60 14.70 -10.16
CA ASN A 39 12.77 15.54 -10.32
C ASN A 39 14.00 14.88 -9.63
N TRP A 40 15.14 15.58 -9.61
CA TRP A 40 16.35 15.07 -8.98
C TRP A 40 16.16 14.77 -7.49
N LYS A 41 15.31 15.51 -6.77
CA LYS A 41 15.05 15.27 -5.33
C LYS A 41 14.35 13.93 -5.11
N MET A 42 13.44 13.57 -6.01
CA MET A 42 12.79 12.25 -5.99
C MET A 42 13.80 11.14 -6.31
N LEU A 43 14.68 11.36 -7.29
CA LEU A 43 15.77 10.41 -7.59
C LEU A 43 16.72 10.24 -6.39
N ALA A 44 17.14 11.34 -5.77
CA ALA A 44 17.98 11.32 -4.58
C ALA A 44 17.29 10.55 -3.44
N LYS A 45 16.00 10.82 -3.20
CA LYS A 45 15.20 10.09 -2.20
C LYS A 45 15.14 8.58 -2.50
N MET A 46 14.89 8.19 -3.75
CA MET A 46 14.90 6.79 -4.19
C MET A 46 16.25 6.13 -3.92
N LEU A 47 17.35 6.74 -4.36
CA LEU A 47 18.69 6.21 -4.18
C LEU A 47 19.10 6.17 -2.70
N SER A 48 18.63 7.11 -1.88
CA SER A 48 18.87 7.14 -0.44
C SER A 48 18.25 5.91 0.23
N PHE A 49 16.95 5.66 -0.01
CA PHE A 49 16.27 4.51 0.60
C PHE A 49 16.81 3.19 0.09
N LEU A 50 17.08 3.08 -1.21
CA LEU A 50 17.68 1.88 -1.79
C LEU A 50 19.11 1.66 -1.25
N GLY A 51 19.89 2.72 -1.11
CA GLY A 51 21.23 2.68 -0.53
C GLY A 51 21.23 2.21 0.92
N VAL A 52 20.31 2.73 1.74
CA VAL A 52 20.13 2.26 3.13
C VAL A 52 19.70 0.80 3.19
N MET A 53 18.80 0.35 2.30
CA MET A 53 18.41 -1.06 2.22
C MET A 53 19.61 -1.95 1.89
N ILE A 54 20.38 -1.62 0.86
CA ILE A 54 21.55 -2.41 0.44
C ILE A 54 22.61 -2.41 1.56
N LEU A 55 22.90 -1.25 2.15
CA LEU A 55 23.89 -1.09 3.20
C LEU A 55 23.52 -1.91 4.44
N THR A 56 22.31 -1.73 4.97
CA THR A 56 21.87 -2.45 6.17
C THR A 56 21.79 -3.95 5.94
N TYR A 57 21.32 -4.40 4.79
CA TYR A 57 21.30 -5.82 4.44
C TYR A 57 22.71 -6.42 4.33
N SER A 58 23.64 -5.70 3.70
CA SER A 58 25.05 -6.12 3.59
C SER A 58 25.73 -6.18 4.96
N MET A 59 25.48 -5.19 5.83
CA MET A 59 25.98 -5.17 7.20
C MET A 59 25.44 -6.35 8.02
N ILE A 60 24.15 -6.67 7.89
CA ILE A 60 23.55 -7.85 8.54
C ILE A 60 24.25 -9.13 8.05
N LEU A 61 24.34 -9.33 6.73
CA LEU A 61 24.92 -10.54 6.15
C LEU A 61 26.42 -10.69 6.38
N SER A 62 27.13 -9.61 6.71
CA SER A 62 28.56 -9.70 7.08
C SER A 62 28.82 -10.54 8.33
N GLY A 63 27.80 -10.72 9.19
CA GLY A 63 27.95 -11.41 10.48
C GLY A 63 28.84 -10.67 11.48
N ALA A 64 29.26 -9.44 11.18
CA ALA A 64 30.20 -8.68 12.02
C ALA A 64 29.56 -8.06 13.28
N PHE A 65 28.25 -8.13 13.41
CA PHE A 65 27.48 -7.47 14.46
C PHE A 65 26.86 -8.47 15.42
N VAL A 66 26.72 -8.10 16.69
CA VAL A 66 26.02 -8.94 17.67
C VAL A 66 24.50 -8.92 17.44
N PRO A 67 23.73 -9.91 17.93
CA PRO A 67 22.32 -10.09 17.54
C PRO A 67 21.42 -8.85 17.72
N TRP A 68 21.58 -8.07 18.80
CA TRP A 68 20.76 -6.88 19.01
C TRP A 68 21.07 -5.74 18.03
N GLN A 69 22.33 -5.63 17.57
CA GLN A 69 22.72 -4.66 16.54
C GLN A 69 22.15 -5.07 15.18
N MET A 70 22.20 -6.36 14.85
CA MET A 70 21.55 -6.89 13.65
C MET A 70 20.04 -6.64 13.66
N LEU A 71 19.38 -6.80 14.81
CA LEU A 71 17.96 -6.49 14.96
C LEU A 71 17.64 -5.02 14.63
N ILE A 72 18.46 -4.08 15.12
CA ILE A 72 18.30 -2.65 14.81
C ILE A 72 18.51 -2.40 13.31
N LEU A 73 19.55 -2.98 12.71
CA LEU A 73 19.79 -2.88 11.27
C LEU A 73 18.61 -3.43 10.46
N THR A 74 18.01 -4.53 10.90
CA THR A 74 16.81 -5.14 10.28
C THR A 74 15.59 -4.23 10.39
N MET A 75 15.40 -3.54 11.52
CA MET A 75 14.34 -2.53 11.67
C MET A 75 14.56 -1.33 10.73
N ILE A 76 15.80 -0.84 10.61
CA ILE A 76 16.15 0.25 9.67
C ILE A 76 15.91 -0.19 8.22
N PHE A 77 16.29 -1.43 7.87
CA PHE A 77 15.99 -2.02 6.57
C PHE A 77 14.48 -2.01 6.29
N GLY A 78 13.66 -2.41 7.27
CA GLY A 78 12.20 -2.39 7.17
C GLY A 78 11.64 -0.98 6.96
N LEU A 79 12.08 0.00 7.75
CA LEU A 79 11.68 1.41 7.58
C LEU A 79 12.04 1.93 6.19
N SER A 80 13.28 1.70 5.76
CA SER A 80 13.75 2.15 4.44
C SER A 80 12.98 1.47 3.30
N SER A 81 12.67 0.18 3.45
CA SER A 81 11.84 -0.57 2.49
C SER A 81 10.44 0.02 2.35
N ALA A 82 9.81 0.39 3.48
CA ALA A 82 8.50 1.03 3.47
C ALA A 82 8.55 2.39 2.79
N PHE A 83 9.52 3.24 3.14
CA PHE A 83 9.66 4.55 2.51
C PHE A 83 10.00 4.47 1.02
N PHE A 84 10.83 3.51 0.62
CA PHE A 84 11.13 3.24 -0.78
C PHE A 84 9.85 2.97 -1.57
N VAL A 85 9.01 2.04 -1.11
CA VAL A 85 7.78 1.72 -1.86
C VAL A 85 6.76 2.84 -1.86
N PHE A 86 6.56 3.56 -0.75
CA PHE A 86 5.58 4.65 -0.71
C PHE A 86 6.02 5.93 -1.43
N ASN A 87 7.32 6.16 -1.63
CA ASN A 87 7.80 7.33 -2.35
C ASN A 87 8.16 7.03 -3.82
N VAL A 88 8.25 5.75 -4.21
CA VAL A 88 8.71 5.35 -5.54
C VAL A 88 7.69 4.45 -6.21
N ALA A 89 7.40 3.29 -5.62
CA ALA A 89 6.48 2.31 -6.19
C ALA A 89 5.05 2.87 -6.27
N HIS A 90 4.61 3.57 -5.23
CA HIS A 90 3.31 4.22 -5.16
C HIS A 90 3.12 5.26 -6.25
N ASP A 91 4.04 6.23 -6.37
CA ASP A 91 3.97 7.30 -7.37
C ASP A 91 4.08 6.72 -8.80
N ALA A 92 4.94 5.72 -8.98
CA ALA A 92 5.04 4.98 -10.23
C ALA A 92 3.74 4.23 -10.57
N SER A 93 3.01 3.74 -9.56
CA SER A 93 1.70 3.08 -9.76
C SER A 93 0.63 4.05 -10.27
N HIS A 94 0.81 5.36 -10.02
CA HIS A 94 -0.04 6.44 -10.57
C HIS A 94 0.47 6.97 -11.92
N GLY A 95 1.61 6.47 -12.41
CA GLY A 95 2.24 6.95 -13.64
C GLY A 95 2.91 8.32 -13.51
N SER A 96 3.06 8.85 -12.29
CA SER A 96 3.61 10.19 -12.05
C SER A 96 5.13 10.21 -11.85
N TYR A 97 5.80 9.06 -11.75
CA TYR A 97 7.25 9.05 -11.53
C TYR A 97 8.02 9.43 -12.80
N SER A 98 7.64 8.90 -13.97
CA SER A 98 8.32 9.17 -15.25
C SER A 98 7.34 9.43 -16.38
N LYS A 99 7.76 10.20 -17.39
CA LYS A 99 7.03 10.31 -18.67
C LYS A 99 6.99 8.97 -19.41
N ASN A 100 7.96 8.07 -19.18
CA ASN A 100 8.02 6.77 -19.82
C ASN A 100 7.18 5.74 -19.02
N PRO A 101 6.08 5.20 -19.60
CA PRO A 101 5.25 4.19 -18.92
C PRO A 101 6.00 2.92 -18.54
N GLY A 102 7.05 2.55 -19.30
CA GLY A 102 7.91 1.40 -19.00
C GLY A 102 8.70 1.58 -17.70
N ILE A 103 9.18 2.81 -17.43
CA ILE A 103 9.88 3.13 -16.18
C ILE A 103 8.90 3.06 -15.00
N ASN A 104 7.71 3.66 -15.14
CA ASN A 104 6.68 3.56 -14.10
C ASN A 104 6.31 2.11 -13.80
N LYS A 105 6.13 1.29 -14.84
CA LYS A 105 5.83 -0.13 -14.69
C LYS A 105 6.96 -0.88 -13.99
N LEU A 106 8.22 -0.61 -14.33
CA LEU A 106 9.37 -1.22 -13.67
C LEU A 106 9.42 -0.84 -12.19
N LEU A 107 9.29 0.44 -11.87
CA LEU A 107 9.32 0.93 -10.49
C LEU A 107 8.12 0.47 -9.66
N THR A 108 6.97 0.23 -10.28
CA THR A 108 5.80 -0.36 -9.63
C THR A 108 6.09 -1.78 -9.11
N TYR A 109 6.99 -2.55 -9.74
CA TYR A 109 7.41 -3.86 -9.22
C TYR A 109 8.23 -3.78 -7.92
N ALA A 110 8.61 -2.59 -7.45
CA ALA A 110 9.18 -2.45 -6.11
C ALA A 110 8.20 -2.91 -5.01
N TRP A 111 6.88 -2.90 -5.25
CA TRP A 111 5.92 -3.56 -4.36
C TRP A 111 6.22 -5.06 -4.21
N ASN A 112 6.52 -5.74 -5.33
CA ASN A 112 6.86 -7.16 -5.35
C ASN A 112 8.20 -7.43 -4.67
N LEU A 113 9.17 -6.52 -4.80
CA LEU A 113 10.46 -6.60 -4.11
C LEU A 113 10.28 -6.67 -2.59
N VAL A 114 9.26 -6.01 -2.04
CA VAL A 114 8.94 -6.04 -0.59
C VAL A 114 7.82 -7.03 -0.24
N GLY A 115 7.54 -7.98 -1.13
CA GLY A 115 6.63 -9.10 -0.89
C GLY A 115 5.14 -8.82 -1.16
N MET A 116 4.77 -7.61 -1.60
CA MET A 116 3.39 -7.23 -1.90
C MET A 116 3.10 -7.30 -3.42
N SER A 117 1.93 -7.77 -3.82
CA SER A 117 1.58 -7.86 -5.25
C SER A 117 1.28 -6.48 -5.82
N SER A 118 2.14 -5.97 -6.73
CA SER A 118 1.87 -4.72 -7.45
C SER A 118 0.56 -4.76 -8.26
N TYR A 119 0.21 -5.93 -8.80
CA TYR A 119 -1.04 -6.13 -9.52
C TYR A 119 -2.26 -5.96 -8.61
N ILE A 120 -2.26 -6.63 -7.45
CA ILE A 120 -3.34 -6.49 -6.46
C ILE A 120 -3.36 -5.09 -5.89
N TRP A 121 -2.20 -4.48 -5.64
CA TRP A 121 -2.09 -3.08 -5.22
C TRP A 121 -2.79 -2.16 -6.23
N ASN A 122 -2.51 -2.28 -7.53
CA ASN A 122 -3.18 -1.47 -8.54
C ASN A 122 -4.70 -1.69 -8.59
N LEU A 123 -5.17 -2.94 -8.44
CA LEU A 123 -6.61 -3.23 -8.39
C LEU A 123 -7.29 -2.63 -7.15
N LYS A 124 -6.66 -2.73 -5.98
CA LYS A 124 -7.21 -2.19 -4.73
C LYS A 124 -7.10 -0.68 -4.68
N HIS A 125 -5.88 -0.16 -4.85
CA HIS A 125 -5.56 1.24 -4.65
C HIS A 125 -6.12 2.12 -5.77
N ASN A 126 -5.77 1.84 -7.03
CA ASN A 126 -6.09 2.75 -8.12
C ASN A 126 -7.52 2.57 -8.64
N ILE A 127 -8.02 1.34 -8.66
CA ILE A 127 -9.35 1.03 -9.24
C ILE A 127 -10.46 1.07 -8.19
N ALA A 128 -10.23 0.51 -7.00
CA ALA A 128 -11.26 0.49 -5.96
C ALA A 128 -11.19 1.75 -5.09
N HIS A 129 -10.08 1.93 -4.37
CA HIS A 129 -9.91 2.98 -3.38
C HIS A 129 -9.96 4.38 -4.01
N HIS A 130 -9.03 4.79 -4.87
CA HIS A 130 -9.04 6.15 -5.47
C HIS A 130 -10.30 6.51 -6.27
N THR A 131 -11.06 5.50 -6.74
CA THR A 131 -12.32 5.77 -7.44
C THR A 131 -13.51 5.85 -6.49
N TYR A 132 -13.51 5.09 -5.39
CA TYR A 132 -14.67 4.93 -4.50
C TYR A 132 -14.29 5.09 -3.02
N THR A 133 -13.33 5.97 -2.71
CA THR A 133 -12.77 6.17 -1.36
C THR A 133 -13.88 6.31 -0.32
N ASN A 134 -13.77 5.65 0.84
CA ASN A 134 -14.74 5.77 1.93
C ASN A 134 -16.20 5.35 1.60
N ILE A 135 -16.45 4.68 0.46
CA ILE A 135 -17.77 4.10 0.16
C ILE A 135 -17.80 2.65 0.67
N CYS A 136 -18.65 2.36 1.65
CA CYS A 136 -18.68 1.06 2.31
C CYS A 136 -19.02 -0.07 1.33
N GLY A 137 -18.35 -1.22 1.47
CA GLY A 137 -18.55 -2.37 0.57
C GLY A 137 -17.95 -2.20 -0.84
N THR A 138 -17.40 -1.03 -1.14
CA THR A 138 -16.74 -0.72 -2.43
C THR A 138 -15.25 -0.44 -2.21
N ASP A 139 -14.92 0.37 -1.20
CA ASP A 139 -13.55 0.61 -0.77
C ASP A 139 -13.06 -0.50 0.17
N ILE A 140 -12.22 -1.37 -0.37
CA ILE A 140 -11.66 -2.54 0.33
C ILE A 140 -10.66 -2.11 1.43
N ASP A 141 -10.19 -0.86 1.41
CA ASP A 141 -9.21 -0.38 2.37
C ASP A 141 -9.81 -0.04 3.74
N ILE A 142 -11.11 0.28 3.82
CA ILE A 142 -11.85 0.45 5.09
C ILE A 142 -12.51 -0.84 5.59
N ASP A 143 -12.68 -1.84 4.71
CA ASP A 143 -13.29 -3.14 5.00
C ASP A 143 -12.25 -4.19 5.47
N GLN A 144 -11.54 -3.90 6.56
CA GLN A 144 -10.41 -4.72 7.07
C GLN A 144 -10.79 -5.81 8.09
N GLY A 145 -12.06 -6.20 8.14
CA GLY A 145 -12.57 -7.23 9.06
C GLY A 145 -13.00 -6.68 10.42
N PHE A 146 -13.05 -7.54 11.45
CA PHE A 146 -13.73 -7.22 12.71
C PHE A 146 -12.83 -6.68 13.83
N LEU A 147 -11.51 -6.81 13.70
CA LEU A 147 -10.57 -6.43 14.75
C LEU A 147 -10.44 -4.92 14.88
N LEU A 148 -10.46 -4.22 13.75
CA LEU A 148 -10.36 -2.77 13.66
C LEU A 148 -11.64 -2.21 13.05
N ARG A 149 -12.09 -1.08 13.58
CA ARG A 149 -13.20 -0.29 13.06
C ARG A 149 -12.65 0.97 12.41
N PHE A 150 -12.87 1.11 11.10
CA PHE A 150 -12.36 2.22 10.29
C PHE A 150 -13.44 3.20 9.81
N HIS A 151 -14.72 2.82 9.88
CA HIS A 151 -15.81 3.67 9.42
C HIS A 151 -17.01 3.63 10.39
N PRO A 152 -17.89 4.65 10.36
CA PRO A 152 -19.05 4.72 11.25
C PRO A 152 -20.04 3.56 11.09
N GLY A 153 -20.24 3.09 9.85
CA GLY A 153 -21.17 2.01 9.51
C GLY A 153 -20.76 0.62 10.01
N ALA A 154 -19.49 0.42 10.40
CA ALA A 154 -19.03 -0.86 10.92
C ALA A 154 -19.61 -1.13 12.33
N LYS A 155 -20.12 -2.35 12.53
CA LYS A 155 -20.64 -2.82 13.82
C LYS A 155 -19.58 -2.67 14.92
N ARG A 156 -19.88 -1.82 15.91
CA ARG A 156 -19.02 -1.64 17.10
C ARG A 156 -19.05 -2.90 17.97
N LYS A 157 -17.88 -3.36 18.38
CA LYS A 157 -17.65 -4.47 19.30
C LYS A 157 -16.99 -3.97 20.59
N PRO A 158 -17.10 -4.67 21.73
CA PRO A 158 -16.59 -4.19 23.02
C PRO A 158 -15.09 -3.88 23.01
N HIS A 159 -14.27 -4.67 22.30
CA HIS A 159 -12.83 -4.45 22.23
C HIS A 159 -12.45 -3.15 21.50
N HIS A 160 -13.30 -2.63 20.60
CA HIS A 160 -13.03 -1.37 19.89
C HIS A 160 -12.85 -0.17 20.83
N ARG A 161 -13.33 -0.24 22.08
CA ARG A 161 -13.11 0.81 23.09
C ARG A 161 -11.63 1.05 23.41
N ILE A 162 -10.80 0.03 23.28
CA ILE A 162 -9.35 0.08 23.50
C ILE A 162 -8.56 -0.07 22.19
N GLN A 163 -9.20 0.19 21.04
CA GLN A 163 -8.56 0.05 19.72
C GLN A 163 -7.28 0.86 19.59
N HIS A 164 -7.24 2.07 20.15
CA HIS A 164 -6.06 2.92 20.16
C HIS A 164 -4.82 2.26 20.80
N LEU A 165 -5.00 1.26 21.68
CA LEU A 165 -3.90 0.55 22.33
C LEU A 165 -3.38 -0.63 21.50
N TYR A 166 -4.27 -1.44 20.92
CA TYR A 166 -3.86 -2.64 20.17
C TYR A 166 -3.69 -2.41 18.67
N ALA A 167 -4.24 -1.33 18.11
CA ALA A 167 -4.16 -1.04 16.68
C ALA A 167 -2.71 -0.89 16.18
N PRO A 168 -1.76 -0.21 16.87
CA PRO A 168 -0.37 -0.13 16.42
C PRO A 168 0.30 -1.50 16.25
N ILE A 169 -0.06 -2.46 17.10
CA ILE A 169 0.43 -3.85 16.99
C ILE A 169 -0.17 -4.52 15.75
N LEU A 170 -1.49 -4.43 15.56
CA LEU A 170 -2.16 -5.01 14.39
C LEU A 170 -1.70 -4.37 13.07
N TYR A 171 -1.45 -3.06 13.07
CA TYR A 171 -0.85 -2.34 11.95
C TYR A 171 0.54 -2.87 11.65
N GLY A 172 1.39 -3.05 12.66
CA GLY A 172 2.71 -3.68 12.50
C GLY A 172 2.65 -5.08 11.88
N LEU A 173 1.64 -5.88 12.23
CA LEU A 173 1.46 -7.22 11.68
C LEU A 173 0.77 -7.25 10.30
N PHE A 174 0.24 -6.11 9.83
CA PHE A 174 -0.51 -6.05 8.59
C PHE A 174 0.33 -6.43 7.36
N SER A 175 1.60 -6.03 7.32
CA SER A 175 2.49 -6.36 6.21
C SER A 175 2.74 -7.87 6.08
N ILE A 176 2.92 -8.59 7.20
CA ILE A 176 2.99 -10.06 7.24
C ILE A 176 1.69 -10.67 6.73
N TYR A 177 0.55 -10.16 7.20
CA TYR A 177 -0.76 -10.61 6.75
C TYR A 177 -0.93 -10.45 5.23
N VAL A 178 -0.49 -9.32 4.66
CA VAL A 178 -0.53 -9.08 3.22
C VAL A 178 0.33 -10.09 2.46
N ILE A 179 1.56 -10.29 2.93
CA ILE A 179 2.54 -11.14 2.25
C ILE A 179 2.07 -12.59 2.25
N LEU A 180 1.61 -13.11 3.38
CA LEU A 180 1.29 -14.53 3.54
C LEU A 180 -0.14 -14.88 3.13
N ILE A 181 -1.09 -13.96 3.30
CA ILE A 181 -2.52 -14.30 3.22
C ILE A 181 -3.29 -13.35 2.31
N LYS A 182 -3.31 -12.04 2.59
CA LYS A 182 -4.24 -11.09 1.97
C LYS A 182 -4.10 -11.08 0.46
N ASP A 183 -2.89 -10.99 -0.08
CA ASP A 183 -2.69 -10.95 -1.54
C ASP A 183 -3.33 -12.16 -2.21
N PHE A 184 -3.12 -13.37 -1.68
CA PHE A 184 -3.72 -14.60 -2.23
C PHE A 184 -5.24 -14.64 -2.09
N GLN A 185 -5.78 -14.11 -1.00
CA GLN A 185 -7.23 -13.93 -0.86
C GLN A 185 -7.78 -12.98 -1.93
N MET A 186 -7.05 -11.91 -2.26
CA MET A 186 -7.47 -10.94 -3.26
C MET A 186 -7.54 -11.53 -4.69
N TYR A 187 -6.80 -12.59 -5.00
CA TYR A 187 -6.97 -13.32 -6.28
C TYR A 187 -8.29 -14.12 -6.36
N ARG A 188 -9.02 -14.26 -5.24
CA ARG A 188 -10.37 -14.86 -5.23
C ARG A 188 -11.47 -13.81 -5.32
N VAL A 189 -11.13 -12.53 -5.13
CA VAL A 189 -12.07 -11.42 -5.19
C VAL A 189 -12.38 -11.10 -6.65
N LYS A 190 -13.66 -11.19 -7.01
CA LYS A 190 -14.10 -10.95 -8.39
C LYS A 190 -14.49 -9.51 -8.68
N ARG A 191 -14.48 -8.62 -7.68
CA ARG A 191 -14.96 -7.25 -7.82
C ARG A 191 -14.07 -6.29 -7.05
N PHE A 192 -13.57 -5.29 -7.76
CA PHE A 192 -12.75 -4.19 -7.22
C PHE A 192 -13.43 -2.88 -7.61
N GLY A 193 -14.14 -2.25 -6.67
CA GLY A 193 -15.09 -1.19 -7.00
C GLY A 193 -16.17 -1.69 -7.97
N ASN A 194 -16.36 -0.99 -9.09
CA ASN A 194 -17.23 -1.46 -10.18
C ASN A 194 -16.55 -2.40 -11.17
N LYS A 195 -15.23 -2.63 -11.07
CA LYS A 195 -14.52 -3.50 -12.01
C LYS A 195 -14.73 -4.96 -11.63
N GLN A 196 -15.36 -5.71 -12.53
CA GLN A 196 -15.48 -7.16 -12.40
C GLN A 196 -14.26 -7.86 -13.02
N ILE A 197 -13.69 -8.80 -12.29
CA ILE A 197 -12.59 -9.67 -12.73
C ILE A 197 -13.07 -11.11 -12.61
N ASN A 198 -13.41 -11.70 -13.75
CA ASN A 198 -13.86 -13.09 -13.79
C ASN A 198 -12.71 -14.06 -13.54
N ARG A 199 -11.53 -13.77 -14.12
CA ARG A 199 -10.29 -14.53 -13.94
C ARG A 199 -9.10 -13.58 -13.99
N HIS A 200 -8.21 -13.68 -13.00
CA HIS A 200 -6.93 -12.97 -13.03
C HIS A 200 -5.99 -13.64 -14.06
N PRO A 201 -5.13 -12.87 -14.76
CA PRO A 201 -4.20 -13.44 -15.73
C PRO A 201 -3.20 -14.40 -15.07
N LEU A 202 -2.90 -15.54 -15.72
CA LEU A 202 -1.96 -16.55 -15.19
C LEU A 202 -0.57 -15.98 -14.90
N LYS A 203 -0.09 -15.05 -15.73
CA LYS A 203 1.18 -14.36 -15.50
C LYS A 203 1.24 -13.66 -14.13
N GLU A 204 0.12 -13.13 -13.64
CA GLU A 204 0.09 -12.42 -12.36
C GLU A 204 0.18 -13.39 -11.18
N TYR A 205 -0.29 -14.63 -11.34
CA TYR A 205 -0.05 -15.70 -10.37
C TYR A 205 1.43 -16.11 -10.33
N ALA A 206 2.05 -16.28 -11.50
CA ALA A 206 3.47 -16.60 -11.59
C ALA A 206 4.33 -15.49 -10.95
N ILE A 207 4.05 -14.22 -11.28
CA ILE A 207 4.76 -13.06 -10.72
C ILE A 207 4.63 -13.02 -9.20
N VAL A 208 3.42 -13.16 -8.64
CA VAL A 208 3.23 -13.06 -7.18
C VAL A 208 3.89 -14.22 -6.43
N ILE A 209 3.82 -15.43 -6.95
CA ILE A 209 4.45 -16.61 -6.35
C ILE A 209 5.97 -16.44 -6.38
N PHE A 210 6.54 -16.12 -7.54
CA PHE A 210 7.98 -15.92 -7.67
C PHE A 210 8.47 -14.76 -6.79
N SER A 211 7.76 -13.62 -6.78
CA SER A 211 8.18 -12.47 -5.96
C SER A 211 8.10 -12.77 -4.46
N LYS A 212 7.09 -13.52 -4.00
CA LYS A 212 6.99 -13.90 -2.59
C LYS A 212 8.03 -14.96 -2.22
N ALA A 213 8.31 -15.92 -3.10
CA ALA A 213 9.40 -16.88 -2.91
C ALA A 213 10.76 -16.16 -2.83
N PHE A 214 11.02 -15.22 -3.74
CA PHE A 214 12.20 -14.35 -3.70
C PHE A 214 12.27 -13.56 -2.39
N TYR A 215 11.16 -12.93 -1.99
CA TYR A 215 11.07 -12.14 -0.75
C TYR A 215 11.41 -12.97 0.50
N ILE A 216 10.80 -14.15 0.63
CA ILE A 216 11.07 -15.07 1.74
C ILE A 216 12.52 -15.59 1.68
N THR A 217 13.04 -15.82 0.47
CA THR A 217 14.41 -16.30 0.29
C THR A 217 15.42 -15.28 0.82
N TYR A 218 15.33 -14.02 0.41
CA TYR A 218 16.32 -13.05 0.84
C TYR A 218 16.13 -12.58 2.29
N ASN A 219 14.90 -12.56 2.84
CA ASN A 219 14.70 -12.16 4.24
C ASN A 219 14.93 -13.28 5.26
N LEU A 220 14.68 -14.54 4.91
CA LEU A 220 14.70 -15.65 5.86
C LEU A 220 15.72 -16.72 5.47
N VAL A 221 15.69 -17.21 4.24
CA VAL A 221 16.54 -18.34 3.82
C VAL A 221 18.02 -17.94 3.82
N ILE A 222 18.37 -16.85 3.14
CA ILE A 222 19.77 -16.40 3.05
C ILE A 222 20.36 -16.10 4.44
N PRO A 223 19.73 -15.27 5.30
CA PRO A 223 20.28 -14.99 6.63
C PRO A 223 20.39 -16.23 7.51
N TYR A 224 19.46 -17.19 7.42
CA TYR A 224 19.52 -18.43 8.20
C TYR A 224 20.76 -19.28 7.87
N PHE A 225 21.16 -19.34 6.60
CA PHE A 225 22.32 -20.14 6.18
C PHE A 225 23.65 -19.40 6.27
N VAL A 226 23.63 -18.06 6.19
CA VAL A 226 24.86 -17.24 6.23
C VAL A 226 25.24 -16.85 7.65
N LEU A 227 24.27 -16.64 8.54
CA LEU A 227 24.51 -16.14 9.88
C LEU A 227 24.48 -17.27 10.91
N ASN A 228 25.38 -17.21 11.89
CA ASN A 228 25.35 -18.08 13.06
C ASN A 228 24.34 -17.55 14.09
N ILE A 229 23.05 -17.64 13.76
CA ILE A 229 21.93 -17.22 14.63
C ILE A 229 20.94 -18.35 14.82
N ALA A 230 20.25 -18.34 15.94
CA ALA A 230 19.15 -19.26 16.17
C ALA A 230 17.93 -18.88 15.31
N TRP A 231 17.17 -19.88 14.85
CA TRP A 231 15.97 -19.67 14.02
C TRP A 231 14.95 -18.71 14.67
N TRP A 232 14.84 -18.70 16.00
CA TRP A 232 13.93 -17.82 16.71
C TRP A 232 14.39 -16.35 16.69
N GLN A 233 15.71 -16.09 16.65
CA GLN A 233 16.25 -14.73 16.51
C GLN A 233 15.90 -14.16 15.13
N LEU A 234 16.01 -14.99 14.09
CA LEU A 234 15.61 -14.63 12.74
C LEU A 234 14.11 -14.31 12.66
N LEU A 235 13.27 -15.14 13.30
CA LEU A 235 11.83 -14.89 13.34
C LEU A 235 11.48 -13.60 14.07
N ILE A 236 12.13 -13.31 15.20
CA ILE A 236 11.96 -12.03 15.92
C ILE A 236 12.36 -10.87 15.01
N ALA A 237 13.51 -10.95 14.35
CA ALA A 237 13.99 -9.90 13.45
C ALA A 237 13.01 -9.65 12.29
N PHE A 238 12.48 -10.72 11.69
CA PHE A 238 11.48 -10.63 10.64
C PHE A 238 10.19 -9.96 11.12
N VAL A 239 9.67 -10.36 12.29
CA VAL A 239 8.49 -9.72 12.87
C VAL A 239 8.74 -8.25 13.19
N MET A 240 9.89 -7.90 13.76
CA MET A 240 10.24 -6.51 14.10
C MET A 240 10.42 -5.63 12.85
N MET A 241 11.04 -6.15 11.79
CA MET A 241 11.10 -5.49 10.48
C MET A 241 9.69 -5.18 9.97
N HIS A 242 8.81 -6.18 10.02
CA HIS A 242 7.43 -6.03 9.57
C HIS A 242 6.62 -5.08 10.45
N MET A 243 6.88 -5.05 11.77
CA MET A 243 6.29 -4.06 12.66
C MET A 243 6.65 -2.64 12.24
N MET A 244 7.89 -2.39 11.79
CA MET A 244 8.27 -1.10 11.24
C MET A 244 7.50 -0.80 9.93
N ILE A 245 7.50 -1.74 8.99
CA ILE A 245 6.83 -1.58 7.69
C ILE A 245 5.33 -1.31 7.88
N GLY A 246 4.66 -2.15 8.67
CA GLY A 246 3.21 -2.10 8.88
C GLY A 246 2.77 -0.83 9.62
N ASN A 247 3.55 -0.35 10.58
CA ASN A 247 3.25 0.93 11.22
C ASN A 247 3.43 2.11 10.26
N VAL A 248 4.50 2.14 9.46
CA VAL A 248 4.66 3.18 8.41
C VAL A 248 3.49 3.15 7.43
N MET A 249 3.08 1.97 6.97
CA MET A 249 1.90 1.80 6.12
C MET A 249 0.66 2.40 6.78
N ALA A 250 0.40 2.08 8.05
CA ALA A 250 -0.76 2.58 8.75
C ALA A 250 -0.71 4.10 8.98
N PHE A 251 0.44 4.68 9.30
CA PHE A 251 0.58 6.13 9.45
C PHE A 251 0.35 6.88 8.15
N ILE A 252 0.67 6.29 7.00
CA ILE A 252 0.43 6.91 5.69
C ILE A 252 -1.01 6.69 5.23
N LEU A 253 -1.54 5.47 5.39
CA LEU A 253 -2.83 5.07 4.80
C LEU A 253 -4.03 5.28 5.72
N THR A 254 -3.88 5.32 7.04
CA THR A 254 -5.03 5.47 7.94
C THR A 254 -5.58 6.90 7.98
N PRO A 255 -4.74 7.97 7.95
CA PRO A 255 -5.25 9.33 8.04
C PRO A 255 -6.17 9.77 6.89
N VAL A 256 -6.06 9.15 5.70
CA VAL A 256 -6.95 9.45 4.56
C VAL A 256 -8.38 8.94 4.78
N HIS A 257 -8.59 8.05 5.75
CA HIS A 257 -9.89 7.45 6.08
C HIS A 257 -10.41 7.88 7.45
N VAL A 258 -9.52 7.99 8.44
CA VAL A 258 -9.88 8.11 9.86
C VAL A 258 -9.28 9.39 10.44
N THR A 259 -9.75 10.53 9.95
CA THR A 259 -9.42 11.86 10.49
C THR A 259 -10.69 12.67 10.77
N HIS A 260 -10.56 13.73 11.57
CA HIS A 260 -11.67 14.64 11.82
C HIS A 260 -12.05 15.34 10.49
N GLY A 261 -13.25 15.08 9.99
CA GLY A 261 -13.77 15.65 8.74
C GLY A 261 -13.85 14.68 7.55
N THR A 262 -13.54 13.39 7.73
CA THR A 262 -13.78 12.40 6.66
C THR A 262 -15.27 12.04 6.55
N ASP A 263 -15.83 12.22 5.35
CA ASP A 263 -17.18 11.81 5.02
C ASP A 263 -17.20 10.36 4.48
N PHE A 264 -18.19 9.59 4.91
CA PHE A 264 -18.49 8.26 4.39
C PHE A 264 -19.83 8.32 3.65
N ARG A 265 -19.81 8.86 2.43
CA ARG A 265 -21.01 9.02 1.59
C ARG A 265 -21.45 7.67 1.04
N GLU A 266 -22.73 7.38 1.18
CA GLU A 266 -23.34 6.17 0.64
C GLU A 266 -24.17 6.50 -0.60
N PRO A 267 -24.20 5.60 -1.61
CA PRO A 267 -25.02 5.79 -2.79
C PRO A 267 -26.51 5.69 -2.44
N ASP A 268 -27.34 6.38 -3.21
CA ASP A 268 -28.80 6.26 -3.14
C ASP A 268 -29.30 4.87 -3.63
N HIS A 269 -30.62 4.69 -3.65
CA HIS A 269 -31.27 3.45 -4.09
C HIS A 269 -30.93 3.06 -5.55
N GLU A 270 -30.50 4.00 -6.38
CA GLU A 270 -30.10 3.77 -7.78
C GLU A 270 -28.59 3.54 -7.92
N GLY A 271 -27.82 3.63 -6.83
CA GLY A 271 -26.36 3.49 -6.84
C GLY A 271 -25.62 4.81 -7.10
N VAL A 272 -26.27 5.98 -6.95
CA VAL A 272 -25.69 7.28 -7.28
C VAL A 272 -25.24 8.04 -6.02
N ILE A 273 -24.03 8.58 -6.06
CA ILE A 273 -23.50 9.54 -5.08
C ILE A 273 -23.82 10.96 -5.60
N ASP A 274 -24.44 11.80 -4.77
CA ASP A 274 -24.93 13.14 -5.14
C ASP A 274 -23.82 14.20 -5.33
N THR A 275 -22.56 13.77 -5.41
CA THR A 275 -21.41 14.63 -5.70
C THR A 275 -20.64 14.12 -6.92
N SER A 276 -19.81 14.99 -7.49
CA SER A 276 -18.84 14.55 -8.50
C SER A 276 -17.72 13.75 -7.86
N TRP A 277 -17.01 12.96 -8.67
CA TRP A 277 -15.93 12.10 -8.20
C TRP A 277 -14.80 12.91 -7.54
N ALA A 278 -14.49 14.10 -8.07
CA ALA A 278 -13.41 14.92 -7.54
C ALA A 278 -13.78 15.72 -6.27
N VAL A 279 -15.08 15.93 -6.02
CA VAL A 279 -15.61 16.58 -4.80
C VAL A 279 -15.82 15.57 -3.66
N HIS A 280 -15.98 14.31 -4.02
CA HIS A 280 -15.99 13.18 -3.09
C HIS A 280 -14.58 12.89 -2.59
#